data_AF-A0A177TQ18-F1
#
_entry.id   AF-A0A177TQ18-F1
#
_cell.length_a   1.000
_cell.length_b   1.000
_cell.length_c   1.000
_cell.angle_alpha   90.00
_cell.angle_beta   90.00
_cell.angle_gamma   90.00
#
_symmetry.space_group_name_H-M   'P 1'
#
loop_
_entity.id
_entity.type
_entity.pdbx_description
1 polymer ?
#
loop_
_entity_poly.entity_id
_entity_poly.type
_entity_poly.pdbx_seq_one_letter_code
_entity_poly.pdbx_strand_id
1 'polypeptide(L)'
;MSAATSGSIASGAFGFAGLSSSSSSSAGLGTTPPSAGFPPQPSASSIPSGAGAGPSFSAAFHPPSGSVSGPSSSAPTAPPSVRSAAGSPRPKFETETLSTYLRTHLSTRLQGVSWNRDKEKTRSLTSELAQSAKAKMLEIAPRGFKFVVNVQLVENLGQGGRGDLACHWEESDQVVQELFSNDRILCTVTCFAIRAF
;
A
#
# COMPACT_ATOMS: atom_id res chain seq x y z
N MET A 1 2.25 5.97 -43.41
CA MET A 1 1.05 5.38 -42.79
C MET A 1 1.49 4.21 -41.93
N SER A 2 1.89 4.49 -40.68
CA SER A 2 2.37 3.47 -39.73
C SER A 2 1.37 3.35 -38.59
N ALA A 3 0.83 2.15 -38.43
CA ALA A 3 -0.12 1.80 -37.38
C ALA A 3 0.61 1.68 -36.04
N ALA A 4 0.16 2.44 -35.04
CA ALA A 4 0.57 2.26 -33.65
C ALA A 4 -0.34 1.20 -33.01
N THR A 5 0.24 0.07 -32.61
CA THR A 5 -0.48 -0.97 -31.88
C THR A 5 -0.72 -0.50 -30.44
N SER A 6 -2.00 -0.43 -30.05
CA SER A 6 -2.44 0.03 -28.73
C SER A 6 -2.46 -1.17 -27.78
N GLY A 7 -1.44 -1.29 -26.94
CA GLY A 7 -1.37 -2.30 -25.89
C GLY A 7 -2.27 -1.92 -24.71
N SER A 8 -3.46 -2.51 -24.64
CA SER A 8 -4.37 -2.41 -23.50
C SER A 8 -3.83 -3.26 -22.34
N ILE A 9 -3.31 -2.61 -21.30
CA ILE A 9 -3.03 -3.28 -20.02
C ILE A 9 -4.35 -3.53 -19.30
N ALA A 10 -4.65 -4.80 -19.04
CA ALA A 10 -5.80 -5.21 -18.26
C ALA A 10 -5.63 -4.72 -16.81
N SER A 11 -6.59 -3.95 -16.31
CA SER A 11 -6.74 -3.70 -14.87
C SER A 11 -7.01 -5.04 -14.19
N GLY A 12 -6.00 -5.55 -13.49
CA GLY A 12 -6.16 -6.67 -12.57
C GLY A 12 -7.16 -6.29 -11.49
N ALA A 13 -8.29 -6.98 -11.44
CA ALA A 13 -9.20 -6.92 -10.31
C ALA A 13 -8.47 -7.51 -9.09
N PHE A 14 -8.13 -6.66 -8.13
CA PHE A 14 -7.66 -7.12 -6.83
C PHE A 14 -8.86 -7.67 -6.06
N GLY A 15 -8.84 -8.98 -5.82
CA GLY A 15 -9.88 -9.69 -5.07
C GLY A 15 -9.89 -9.26 -3.61
N PHE A 16 -11.05 -8.82 -3.14
CA PHE A 16 -11.31 -8.63 -1.72
C PHE A 16 -11.68 -9.99 -1.11
N ALA A 17 -10.90 -10.45 -0.13
CA ALA A 17 -11.22 -11.65 0.62
C ALA A 17 -12.54 -11.44 1.36
N GLY A 18 -13.53 -12.28 1.04
CA GLY A 18 -14.81 -12.30 1.70
C GLY A 18 -14.69 -12.76 3.15
N LEU A 19 -15.22 -11.97 4.07
CA LEU A 19 -15.56 -12.42 5.40
C LEU A 19 -17.06 -12.73 5.41
N SER A 20 -17.34 -14.03 5.52
CA SER A 20 -18.66 -14.62 5.73
C SER A 20 -19.27 -14.12 7.04
N SER A 21 -20.37 -13.37 6.96
CA SER A 21 -21.25 -13.11 8.10
C SER A 21 -22.30 -14.23 8.17
N SER A 22 -22.18 -15.09 9.18
CA SER A 22 -23.17 -16.10 9.53
C SER A 22 -24.40 -15.44 10.14
N SER A 23 -25.55 -15.66 9.52
CA SER A 23 -26.87 -15.36 10.05
C SER A 23 -27.26 -16.41 11.10
N SER A 24 -27.69 -15.95 12.27
CA SER A 24 -28.46 -16.77 13.21
C SER A 24 -29.73 -16.02 13.58
N SER A 25 -30.85 -16.59 13.13
CA SER A 25 -32.21 -16.17 13.43
C SER A 25 -32.63 -16.74 14.77
N SER A 26 -33.21 -15.93 15.66
CA SER A 26 -34.18 -16.44 16.63
C SER A 26 -35.18 -15.34 16.98
N ALA A 27 -36.45 -15.72 16.96
CA ALA A 27 -37.61 -14.89 17.26
C ALA A 27 -37.87 -14.85 18.77
N GLY A 28 -38.42 -13.75 19.27
CA GLY A 28 -38.95 -13.64 20.63
C GLY A 28 -39.67 -12.32 20.85
N LEU A 29 -40.99 -12.39 21.09
CA LEU A 29 -41.86 -11.28 21.49
C LEU A 29 -41.53 -10.75 22.91
N GLY A 30 -41.81 -9.47 23.20
CA GLY A 30 -41.94 -9.00 24.59
C GLY A 30 -41.78 -7.50 24.87
N THR A 31 -42.89 -6.77 24.76
CA THR A 31 -43.45 -5.72 25.64
C THR A 31 -42.59 -5.00 26.74
N THR A 32 -42.59 -3.65 26.64
CA THR A 32 -42.46 -2.55 27.65
C THR A 32 -41.18 -2.30 28.46
N PRO A 33 -40.78 -1.01 28.68
CA PRO A 33 -39.87 -0.60 29.75
C PRO A 33 -40.59 0.16 30.89
N PRO A 34 -40.07 0.08 32.13
CA PRO A 34 -39.98 1.29 32.94
C PRO A 34 -38.62 1.48 33.64
N SER A 35 -38.37 2.73 33.98
CA SER A 35 -37.20 3.31 34.64
C SER A 35 -36.86 2.77 36.04
N ALA A 36 -35.57 2.84 36.39
CA ALA A 36 -34.98 3.29 37.68
C ALA A 36 -33.85 2.37 38.20
N GLY A 37 -32.73 2.98 38.63
CA GLY A 37 -31.85 2.42 39.66
C GLY A 37 -30.35 2.33 39.33
N PHE A 38 -29.59 3.39 39.61
CA PHE A 38 -28.19 3.29 40.05
C PHE A 38 -28.18 2.68 41.47
N PRO A 39 -27.24 1.78 41.85
CA PRO A 39 -25.94 2.18 42.44
C PRO A 39 -24.82 1.08 42.28
N PRO A 40 -23.75 1.04 43.10
CA PRO A 40 -22.54 1.86 43.08
C PRO A 40 -21.27 1.08 42.64
N GLN A 41 -20.21 1.83 42.35
CA GLN A 41 -18.87 1.33 42.03
C GLN A 41 -18.13 0.78 43.27
N PRO A 42 -17.35 -0.30 43.19
CA PRO A 42 -16.32 -0.58 44.18
C PRO A 42 -14.93 -0.10 43.76
N SER A 43 -14.23 0.40 44.77
CA SER A 43 -12.95 1.09 44.77
C SER A 43 -11.74 0.18 44.57
N ALA A 44 -10.62 0.83 44.23
CA ALA A 44 -9.27 0.29 44.10
C ALA A 44 -8.77 -0.47 45.33
N SER A 45 -7.88 -1.45 45.11
CA SER A 45 -6.93 -1.96 46.12
C SER A 45 -5.70 -2.62 45.46
N SER A 46 -4.59 -1.88 45.51
CA SER A 46 -3.21 -2.28 45.89
C SER A 46 -2.48 -3.49 45.29
N ILE A 47 -1.26 -3.18 44.81
CA ILE A 47 -0.09 -4.00 44.46
C ILE A 47 0.39 -4.90 45.62
N PRO A 48 1.05 -6.04 45.33
CA PRO A 48 2.36 -6.25 45.95
C PRO A 48 3.47 -6.70 44.97
N SER A 49 4.68 -6.25 45.28
CA SER A 49 5.98 -6.65 44.72
C SER A 49 6.47 -7.99 45.30
N GLY A 50 7.24 -8.75 44.50
CA GLY A 50 8.07 -9.89 44.94
C GLY A 50 8.24 -10.91 43.79
N ALA A 51 9.38 -11.02 43.11
CA ALA A 51 10.67 -11.62 43.52
C ALA A 51 10.61 -13.16 43.70
N GLY A 52 11.31 -13.90 42.83
CA GLY A 52 11.57 -15.35 42.89
C GLY A 52 11.46 -16.00 41.50
N ALA A 53 12.55 -16.33 40.77
CA ALA A 53 13.57 -17.36 40.97
C ALA A 53 13.27 -18.68 40.20
N GLY A 54 13.92 -18.81 39.03
CA GLY A 54 14.42 -20.07 38.43
C GLY A 54 13.48 -20.92 37.56
N PRO A 55 14.01 -21.90 36.79
CA PRO A 55 15.41 -22.26 36.61
C PRO A 55 15.95 -22.07 35.17
N SER A 56 17.26 -21.80 35.14
CA SER A 56 18.15 -21.87 33.98
C SER A 56 18.28 -23.32 33.50
N PHE A 57 18.07 -23.57 32.20
CA PHE A 57 18.58 -24.79 31.57
C PHE A 57 19.97 -24.48 30.98
N SER A 58 21.00 -24.83 31.73
CA SER A 58 22.36 -24.96 31.20
C SER A 58 22.48 -26.30 30.49
N ALA A 59 22.59 -26.28 29.16
CA ALA A 59 23.15 -27.40 28.41
C ALA A 59 24.57 -27.02 27.99
N ALA A 60 25.54 -27.40 28.83
CA ALA A 60 26.94 -27.42 28.47
C ALA A 60 27.17 -28.53 27.43
N PHE A 61 27.51 -28.14 26.20
CA PHE A 61 27.99 -29.07 25.18
C PHE A 61 29.47 -28.78 24.94
N HIS A 62 30.33 -29.66 25.44
CA HIS A 62 31.77 -29.64 25.18
C HIS A 62 32.04 -30.08 23.72
N PRO A 63 32.89 -29.40 22.96
CA PRO A 63 33.57 -30.02 21.82
C PRO A 63 34.88 -30.67 22.29
N PRO A 64 35.18 -31.93 21.92
CA PRO A 64 36.52 -32.46 22.10
C PRO A 64 37.48 -31.83 21.08
N SER A 65 38.66 -31.51 21.58
CA SER A 65 39.84 -31.15 20.80
C SER A 65 40.22 -32.30 19.86
N GLY A 66 40.20 -32.04 18.55
CA GLY A 66 40.66 -32.95 17.51
C GLY A 66 41.37 -32.16 16.42
N SER A 67 42.70 -32.19 16.46
CA SER A 67 43.58 -31.68 15.42
C SER A 67 43.57 -32.60 14.20
N VAL A 68 43.17 -32.09 13.03
CA VAL A 68 43.62 -32.62 11.74
C VAL A 68 43.91 -31.46 10.79
N SER A 69 45.16 -31.39 10.34
CA SER A 69 45.63 -30.49 9.29
C SER A 69 45.24 -31.06 7.92
N GLY A 70 44.77 -30.20 7.00
CA GLY A 70 44.51 -30.55 5.60
C GLY A 70 44.49 -29.29 4.72
N PRO A 71 45.04 -29.34 3.50
CA PRO A 71 45.57 -28.15 2.82
C PRO A 71 44.51 -27.30 2.10
N SER A 72 44.85 -26.03 1.98
CA SER A 72 44.19 -24.96 1.23
C SER A 72 43.58 -25.42 -0.10
N SER A 73 42.26 -25.27 -0.22
CA SER A 73 41.59 -25.18 -1.52
C SER A 73 40.99 -23.79 -1.65
N SER A 74 41.51 -23.06 -2.63
CA SER A 74 41.15 -21.73 -3.09
C SER A 74 39.65 -21.42 -3.04
N ALA A 75 39.28 -20.40 -2.27
CA ALA A 75 38.00 -19.72 -2.43
C ALA A 75 37.96 -19.03 -3.80
N PRO A 76 36.90 -19.17 -4.61
CA PRO A 76 36.66 -18.24 -5.70
C PRO A 76 36.28 -16.90 -5.09
N THR A 77 37.19 -15.93 -5.22
CA THR A 77 36.93 -14.52 -4.97
C THR A 77 35.66 -14.14 -5.70
N ALA A 78 34.57 -13.89 -4.97
CA ALA A 78 33.38 -13.29 -5.55
C ALA A 78 33.82 -12.01 -6.28
N PRO A 79 33.43 -11.81 -7.55
CA PRO A 79 33.80 -10.61 -8.25
C PRO A 79 33.29 -9.40 -7.45
N PRO A 80 34.11 -8.36 -7.24
CA PRO A 80 33.61 -7.14 -6.63
C PRO A 80 32.44 -6.66 -7.48
N SER A 81 31.26 -6.52 -6.84
CA SER A 81 30.09 -5.95 -7.49
C SER A 81 30.50 -4.60 -8.05
N VAL A 82 30.66 -4.53 -9.37
CA VAL A 82 30.90 -3.30 -10.11
C VAL A 82 29.59 -2.51 -10.16
N ARG A 83 29.00 -2.18 -8.99
CA ARG A 83 28.09 -1.04 -8.92
C ARG A 83 29.00 0.17 -8.90
N SER A 84 29.41 0.59 -10.09
CA SER A 84 30.03 1.89 -10.35
C SER A 84 29.16 2.96 -9.71
N ALA A 85 29.53 3.36 -8.49
CA ALA A 85 29.05 4.56 -7.83
C ALA A 85 29.78 5.76 -8.45
N ALA A 86 29.63 5.94 -9.77
CA ALA A 86 30.00 7.17 -10.43
C ALA A 86 28.79 8.10 -10.33
N GLY A 87 28.90 9.11 -9.47
CA GLY A 87 27.90 10.15 -9.25
C GLY A 87 27.79 11.06 -10.48
N SER A 88 27.11 10.61 -11.53
CA SER A 88 26.42 11.57 -12.39
C SER A 88 25.19 12.08 -11.63
N PRO A 89 24.81 13.37 -11.77
CA PRO A 89 23.54 13.86 -11.24
C PRO A 89 22.42 13.03 -11.86
N ARG A 90 21.89 12.07 -11.10
CA ARG A 90 20.80 11.21 -11.56
C ARG A 90 19.54 12.08 -11.62
N PRO A 91 18.81 12.11 -12.74
CA PRO A 91 17.57 12.88 -12.81
C PRO A 91 16.62 12.37 -11.73
N LYS A 92 16.11 13.29 -10.91
CA LYS A 92 15.13 13.02 -9.86
C LYS A 92 13.76 13.47 -10.37
N PHE A 93 12.74 12.66 -10.13
CA PHE A 93 11.38 13.03 -10.51
C PHE A 93 10.78 13.98 -9.46
N GLU A 94 10.25 15.12 -9.90
CA GLU A 94 9.64 16.13 -9.03
C GLU A 94 8.25 15.70 -8.55
N THR A 95 8.20 15.07 -7.38
CA THR A 95 6.97 14.49 -6.80
C THR A 95 5.98 15.55 -6.30
N GLU A 96 6.45 16.65 -5.72
CA GLU A 96 5.60 17.71 -5.17
C GLU A 96 4.76 18.41 -6.25
N THR A 97 5.37 18.62 -7.42
CA THR A 97 4.70 19.20 -8.58
C THR A 97 3.56 18.29 -9.05
N LEU A 98 3.79 16.97 -9.10
CA LEU A 98 2.76 16.00 -9.47
C LEU A 98 1.65 15.91 -8.41
N SER A 99 2.01 15.84 -7.12
CA SER A 99 1.06 15.78 -6.01
C SER A 99 0.10 16.98 -6.02
N THR A 100 0.63 18.19 -6.17
CA THR A 100 -0.18 19.43 -6.18
C THR A 100 -1.14 19.46 -7.36
N TYR A 101 -0.67 19.05 -8.54
CA TYR A 101 -1.50 18.91 -9.72
C TYR A 101 -2.62 17.88 -9.51
N LEU A 102 -2.28 16.68 -9.02
CA LEU A 102 -3.24 15.59 -8.81
C LEU A 102 -4.33 15.99 -7.82
N ARG A 103 -3.97 16.62 -6.68
CA ARG A 103 -4.95 17.11 -5.70
C ARG A 103 -5.94 18.08 -6.33
N THR A 104 -5.45 19.04 -7.11
CA THR A 104 -6.29 20.05 -7.78
C THR A 104 -7.16 19.43 -8.87
N HIS A 105 -6.58 18.55 -9.69
CA HIS A 105 -7.27 17.88 -10.79
C HIS A 105 -8.38 16.95 -10.28
N LEU A 106 -8.08 16.12 -9.27
CA LEU A 106 -9.06 15.23 -8.65
C LEU A 106 -10.18 16.02 -8.00
N SER A 107 -9.86 17.06 -7.22
CA SER A 107 -10.87 17.92 -6.61
C SER A 107 -11.80 18.52 -7.68
N THR A 108 -11.23 19.13 -8.72
CA THR A 108 -12.02 19.79 -9.79
C THR A 108 -12.90 18.81 -10.57
N ARG A 109 -12.37 17.63 -10.91
CA ARG A 109 -13.09 16.65 -11.74
C ARG A 109 -14.10 15.82 -10.94
N LEU A 110 -13.85 15.55 -9.65
CA LEU A 110 -14.62 14.58 -8.86
C LEU A 110 -15.53 15.20 -7.79
N GLN A 111 -15.42 16.51 -7.50
CA GLN A 111 -16.21 17.16 -6.43
C GLN A 111 -17.72 16.94 -6.56
N GLY A 112 -18.29 16.97 -7.77
CA GLY A 112 -19.71 16.74 -8.02
C GLY A 112 -20.07 15.34 -8.53
N VAL A 113 -19.11 14.42 -8.59
CA VAL A 113 -19.32 13.10 -9.19
C VAL A 113 -19.91 12.13 -8.17
N SER A 114 -21.00 11.47 -8.55
CA SER A 114 -21.60 10.37 -7.79
C SER A 114 -21.16 9.02 -8.37
N TRP A 115 -21.24 7.97 -7.55
CA TRP A 115 -21.00 6.61 -8.01
C TRP A 115 -21.92 6.22 -9.17
N ASN A 116 -21.35 5.57 -10.18
CA ASN A 116 -22.07 5.11 -11.36
C ASN A 116 -21.97 3.59 -11.50
N ARG A 117 -23.13 2.92 -11.60
CA ARG A 117 -23.20 1.46 -11.81
C ARG A 117 -22.86 1.05 -13.24
N ASP A 118 -22.88 2.00 -14.17
CA ASP A 118 -22.41 1.81 -15.54
C ASP A 118 -20.88 1.69 -15.57
N LYS A 119 -20.40 0.47 -15.85
CA LYS A 119 -18.98 0.15 -15.89
C LYS A 119 -18.23 0.94 -16.97
N GLU A 120 -18.89 1.30 -18.07
CA GLU A 120 -18.24 2.03 -19.16
C GLU A 120 -17.96 3.47 -18.76
N LYS A 121 -18.89 4.12 -18.07
CA LYS A 121 -18.71 5.49 -17.54
C LYS A 121 -17.62 5.53 -16.47
N THR A 122 -17.62 4.58 -15.55
CA THR A 122 -16.57 4.44 -14.53
C THR A 122 -15.21 4.20 -15.19
N ARG A 123 -15.13 3.29 -16.17
CA ARG A 123 -13.89 3.02 -16.92
C ARG A 123 -13.38 4.24 -17.69
N SER A 124 -14.28 4.99 -18.33
CA SER A 124 -13.96 6.22 -19.06
C SER A 124 -13.37 7.25 -18.11
N LEU A 125 -14.03 7.49 -16.96
CA LEU A 125 -13.57 8.43 -15.94
C LEU A 125 -12.19 8.03 -15.38
N THR A 126 -11.99 6.77 -15.01
CA THR A 126 -10.68 6.32 -14.50
C THR A 126 -9.60 6.38 -15.57
N SER A 127 -9.93 6.13 -16.84
CA SER A 127 -8.98 6.23 -17.96
C SER A 127 -8.59 7.68 -18.23
N GLU A 128 -9.55 8.61 -18.17
CA GLU A 128 -9.31 10.05 -18.30
C GLU A 128 -8.34 10.54 -17.22
N LEU A 129 -8.61 10.19 -15.96
CA LEU A 129 -7.73 10.53 -14.83
C LEU A 129 -6.32 9.94 -15.01
N ALA A 130 -6.24 8.67 -15.42
CA ALA A 130 -4.95 8.00 -15.64
C ALA A 130 -4.15 8.66 -16.78
N GLN A 131 -4.83 9.03 -17.87
CA GLN A 131 -4.21 9.72 -19.00
C GLN A 131 -3.73 11.12 -18.62
N SER A 132 -4.54 11.88 -17.88
CA SER A 132 -4.18 13.23 -17.42
C SER A 132 -2.97 13.20 -16.48
N ALA A 133 -2.97 12.29 -15.50
CA ALA A 133 -1.85 12.06 -14.60
C ALA A 133 -0.58 11.67 -15.37
N LYS A 134 -0.68 10.71 -16.30
CA LYS A 134 0.47 10.26 -17.10
C LYS A 134 1.01 11.36 -18.01
N ALA A 135 0.13 12.16 -18.62
CA ALA A 135 0.53 13.32 -19.42
C ALA A 135 1.32 14.31 -18.55
N LYS A 136 0.88 14.58 -17.32
CA LYS A 136 1.62 15.44 -16.41
C LYS A 136 2.98 14.87 -16.00
N MET A 137 3.07 13.57 -15.78
CA MET A 137 4.35 12.90 -15.50
C MET A 137 5.35 13.06 -16.66
N LEU A 138 4.86 12.95 -17.91
CA LEU A 138 5.66 13.17 -19.11
C LEU A 138 6.11 14.63 -19.28
N GLU A 139 5.28 15.59 -18.87
CA GLU A 139 5.69 17.02 -18.85
C GLU A 139 6.80 17.29 -17.84
N ILE A 140 6.70 16.70 -16.64
CA ILE A 140 7.69 16.87 -15.57
C ILE A 140 9.03 16.24 -15.97
N ALA A 141 9.00 15.02 -16.50
CA ALA A 141 10.19 14.30 -16.92
C ALA A 141 9.93 13.52 -18.22
N PRO A 142 10.20 14.11 -19.40
CA PRO A 142 9.90 13.47 -20.69
C PRO A 142 10.82 12.28 -21.01
N ARG A 143 11.94 12.13 -20.30
CA ARG A 143 12.96 11.09 -20.53
C ARG A 143 13.48 10.56 -19.19
N GLY A 144 14.06 9.36 -19.23
CA GLY A 144 14.73 8.74 -18.08
C GLY A 144 13.81 7.97 -17.12
N PHE A 145 12.49 7.95 -17.38
CA PHE A 145 11.51 7.23 -16.58
C PHE A 145 10.48 6.49 -17.44
N LYS A 146 10.04 5.34 -16.94
CA LYS A 146 8.83 4.64 -17.34
C LYS A 146 7.73 4.95 -16.34
N PHE A 147 6.54 5.26 -16.84
CA PHE A 147 5.41 5.71 -16.02
C PHE A 147 4.31 4.66 -15.96
N VAL A 148 3.90 4.33 -14.74
CA VAL A 148 2.73 3.49 -14.46
C VAL A 148 1.75 4.32 -13.62
N VAL A 149 0.48 4.33 -14.00
CA VAL A 149 -0.57 5.01 -13.26
C VAL A 149 -1.68 4.01 -12.97
N ASN A 150 -2.01 3.87 -11.69
CA ASN A 150 -3.12 3.07 -11.22
C ASN A 150 -4.20 4.00 -10.66
N VAL A 151 -5.43 3.88 -11.16
CA VAL A 151 -6.58 4.64 -10.68
C VAL A 151 -7.61 3.66 -10.15
N GLN A 152 -8.00 3.84 -8.90
CA GLN A 152 -9.05 3.08 -8.26
C GLN A 152 -10.21 4.02 -7.94
N LEU A 153 -11.42 3.62 -8.32
CA LEU A 153 -12.65 4.34 -8.02
C LEU A 153 -13.61 3.38 -7.34
N VAL A 154 -14.08 3.75 -6.15
CA VAL A 154 -14.90 2.92 -5.28
C VAL A 154 -16.09 3.74 -4.79
N GLU A 155 -17.25 3.11 -4.63
CA GLU A 155 -18.43 3.72 -4.01
C GLU A 155 -18.15 4.03 -2.53
N ASN A 156 -18.52 5.23 -2.07
CA ASN A 156 -18.46 5.57 -0.65
C ASN A 156 -19.82 5.29 -0.01
N LEU A 157 -19.86 4.28 0.86
CA LEU A 157 -20.99 3.88 1.69
C LEU A 157 -20.67 4.05 3.18
N GLY A 158 -19.63 4.83 3.52
CA GLY A 158 -19.13 4.97 4.88
C GLY A 158 -18.35 3.75 5.38
N GLN A 159 -17.92 2.86 4.48
CA GLN A 159 -17.12 1.69 4.81
C GLN A 159 -15.65 2.07 5.03
N GLY A 160 -15.02 1.40 6.00
CA GLY A 160 -13.57 1.43 6.14
C GLY A 160 -12.90 0.56 5.07
N GLY A 161 -11.92 1.13 4.36
CA GLY A 161 -11.10 0.40 3.39
C GLY A 161 -9.61 0.67 3.64
N ARG A 162 -8.78 -0.36 3.46
CA ARG A 162 -7.32 -0.25 3.44
C ARG A 162 -6.80 -0.81 2.13
N GLY A 163 -6.16 0.04 1.33
CA GLY A 163 -5.36 -0.36 0.17
C GLY A 163 -3.90 -0.18 0.52
N ASP A 164 -3.10 -1.24 0.32
CA ASP A 164 -1.65 -1.19 0.51
C ASP A 164 -0.97 -1.80 -0.72
N LEU A 165 0.23 -1.30 -1.02
CA LEU A 165 1.03 -1.75 -2.15
C LEU A 165 2.50 -1.78 -1.75
N ALA A 166 3.05 -2.99 -1.69
CA ALA A 166 4.47 -3.21 -1.50
C ALA A 166 5.16 -3.44 -2.85
N CYS A 167 6.31 -2.81 -3.05
CA CYS A 167 7.11 -2.95 -4.27
C CYS A 167 8.59 -3.10 -3.92
N HIS A 168 9.34 -3.74 -4.83
CA HIS A 168 10.79 -3.79 -4.81
C HIS A 168 11.32 -2.93 -5.95
N TRP A 169 11.92 -1.79 -5.63
CA TRP A 169 12.44 -0.82 -6.59
C TRP A 169 13.77 -0.22 -6.13
N GLU A 170 14.46 0.48 -7.00
CA GLU A 170 15.72 1.15 -6.64
C GLU A 170 15.40 2.52 -5.98
N GLU A 171 16.34 3.06 -5.20
CA GLU A 171 16.15 4.32 -4.44
C GLU A 171 15.82 5.54 -5.31
N SER A 172 16.13 5.46 -6.61
CA SER A 172 15.79 6.51 -7.58
C SER A 172 14.33 6.55 -7.98
N ASP A 173 13.62 5.43 -7.83
CA ASP A 173 12.24 5.30 -8.28
C ASP A 173 11.32 6.07 -7.33
N GLN A 174 10.29 6.71 -7.88
CA GLN A 174 9.40 7.57 -7.11
C GLN A 174 7.96 7.09 -7.21
N VAL A 175 7.24 7.21 -6.09
CA VAL A 175 5.80 6.96 -6.02
C VAL A 175 5.11 8.20 -5.48
N VAL A 176 4.02 8.59 -6.13
CA VAL A 176 3.11 9.63 -5.65
C VAL A 176 1.73 9.01 -5.56
N GLN A 177 1.12 9.10 -4.40
CA GLN A 177 -0.24 8.62 -4.17
C GLN A 177 -1.09 9.77 -3.71
N GLU A 178 -2.23 9.96 -4.37
CA GLU A 178 -3.22 10.95 -3.99
C GLU A 178 -4.58 10.29 -3.79
N LEU A 179 -5.27 10.74 -2.75
CA LEU A 179 -6.59 10.27 -2.37
C LEU A 179 -7.58 11.44 -2.45
N PHE A 180 -8.69 11.21 -3.14
CA PHE A 180 -9.85 12.08 -3.13
C PHE A 180 -11.06 11.33 -2.56
N SER A 181 -11.86 12.03 -1.76
CA SER A 181 -13.09 11.49 -1.18
C SER A 181 -14.19 12.53 -1.19
N ASN A 182 -15.39 12.12 -1.56
CA ASN A 182 -16.63 12.85 -1.31
C ASN A 182 -17.66 11.88 -0.69
N ASP A 183 -18.89 12.32 -0.44
CA ASP A 183 -19.93 11.51 0.20
C ASP A 183 -20.38 10.27 -0.61
N ARG A 184 -19.99 10.17 -1.90
CA ARG A 184 -20.48 9.16 -2.84
C ARG A 184 -19.39 8.27 -3.42
N ILE A 185 -18.15 8.74 -3.48
CA ILE A 185 -17.02 8.04 -4.09
C ILE A 185 -15.72 8.28 -3.31
N LEU A 186 -14.84 7.28 -3.40
CA LEU A 186 -13.45 7.32 -3.01
C LEU A 186 -12.61 7.06 -4.27
N CYS A 187 -11.64 7.92 -4.55
CA CYS A 187 -10.73 7.76 -5.68
C CYS A 187 -9.27 7.82 -5.21
N THR A 188 -8.52 6.76 -5.50
CA THR A 188 -7.09 6.69 -5.25
C THR A 188 -6.35 6.69 -6.57
N VAL A 189 -5.39 7.59 -6.73
CA VAL A 189 -4.46 7.61 -7.86
C VAL A 189 -3.06 7.35 -7.35
N THR A 190 -2.45 6.27 -7.84
CA THR A 190 -1.05 5.92 -7.53
C THR A 190 -0.23 6.01 -8.81
N CYS A 191 0.76 6.89 -8.81
CA CYS A 191 1.66 7.14 -9.92
C CYS A 191 3.06 6.64 -9.57
N PHE A 192 3.65 5.82 -10.44
CA PHE A 192 5.00 5.31 -10.31
C PHE A 192 5.88 5.88 -11.43
N ALA A 193 6.98 6.52 -11.05
CA ALA A 193 8.06 6.93 -11.94
C ALA A 193 9.24 5.99 -11.71
N ILE A 194 9.37 5.00 -12.59
CA ILE A 194 10.42 3.98 -12.51
C ILE A 194 11.54 4.39 -13.44
N ARG A 195 12.76 4.54 -12.93
CA ARG A 195 13.89 4.97 -13.75
C ARG A 195 14.16 3.96 -14.87
N ALA A 196 14.29 4.48 -16.08
CA ALA A 196 14.63 3.70 -17.27
C ALA A 196 15.93 4.24 -17.87
N PHE A 197 16.89 3.34 -18.04
CA PHE A 197 18.19 3.59 -18.66
C PHE A 197 18.09 3.57 -20.19
#